data_AF-K1T0C3-F1
#
_entry.id   AF-K1T0C3-F1
#
_cell.length_a   1.000
_cell.length_b   1.000
_cell.length_c   1.000
_cell.angle_alpha   90.00
_cell.angle_beta   90.00
_cell.angle_gamma   90.00
#
_symmetry.space_group_name_H-M   'P 1'
#
loop_
_entity.id
_entity.type
_entity.pdbx_description
1 polymer ?
#
loop_
_entity_poly.entity_id
_entity_poly.type
_entity_poly.pdbx_seq_one_letter_code
_entity_poly.pdbx_strand_id
1 'polypeptide(L)' 'MYIMGMLKDKEVDRVIALTEKYADQILTVTPPNNPRAMHAYDLATEVAKVHPNVTAVDSLKRQWSLVTCWQDGMM' A
#
# COMPACT_ATOMS: atom_id res chain seq x y z
N MET A 1 9.94 -4.45 -3.59
CA MET A 1 8.92 -3.97 -2.64
C MET A 1 8.31 -2.67 -3.15
N TYR A 2 7.00 -2.60 -3.26
CA TYR A 2 6.25 -1.46 -3.80
C TYR A 2 5.28 -0.92 -2.76
N ILE A 3 5.23 0.40 -2.55
CA ILE A 3 4.29 1.03 -1.60
C ILE A 3 3.19 1.71 -2.41
N MET A 4 1.94 1.29 -2.19
CA MET A 4 0.76 1.78 -2.90
C MET A 4 -0.18 2.51 -1.94
N GLY A 5 -0.48 3.78 -2.25
CA GLY A 5 -1.53 4.56 -1.58
C GLY A 5 -2.50 5.09 -2.62
N MET A 6 -3.80 4.82 -2.43
CA MET A 6 -4.86 5.21 -3.37
C MET A 6 -5.91 6.10 -2.70
N LEU A 7 -6.47 7.01 -3.50
CA LEU A 7 -7.69 7.73 -3.15
C LEU A 7 -8.89 6.95 -3.69
N LYS A 8 -10.02 6.94 -2.97
CA LYS A 8 -11.25 6.22 -3.38
C LYS A 8 -11.79 6.65 -4.74
N ASP A 9 -11.45 7.87 -5.15
CA ASP A 9 -11.87 8.49 -6.40
C ASP A 9 -11.02 8.09 -7.63
N LYS A 10 -10.03 7.21 -7.48
CA LYS A 10 -9.23 6.69 -8.59
C LYS A 10 -9.69 5.30 -9.03
N GLU A 11 -9.39 4.96 -10.30
CA GLU A 11 -9.55 3.60 -10.85
C GLU A 11 -8.54 2.63 -10.22
N VAL A 12 -8.83 2.18 -8.99
CA VAL A 12 -7.98 1.29 -8.20
C VAL A 12 -7.65 0.02 -8.98
N ASP A 13 -8.66 -0.66 -9.51
CA ASP A 13 -8.53 -1.92 -10.25
C ASP A 13 -7.55 -1.83 -11.42
N ARG A 14 -7.62 -0.72 -12.17
CA ARG A 14 -6.78 -0.51 -13.35
C ARG A 14 -5.32 -0.32 -12.96
N VAL A 15 -5.05 0.42 -11.89
CA VAL A 15 -3.67 0.64 -11.45
C VAL A 15 -3.09 -0.64 -10.87
N ILE A 16 -3.88 -1.42 -10.14
CA ILE A 16 -3.43 -2.73 -9.65
C ILE A 16 -3.07 -3.63 -10.83
N ALA A 17 -3.95 -3.77 -11.83
CA ALA A 17 -3.68 -4.61 -13.01
C ALA A 17 -2.42 -4.18 -13.79
N LEU A 18 -2.08 -2.88 -13.78
CA LEU A 18 -0.89 -2.36 -14.45
C LEU A 18 0.39 -2.56 -13.63
N THR A 19 0.29 -2.49 -12.31
CA THR A 19 1.45 -2.44 -11.39
C THR A 19 1.80 -3.79 -10.77
N GLU A 20 0.84 -4.71 -10.66
CA GLU A 20 0.99 -6.04 -10.06
C GLU A 20 2.19 -6.81 -10.64
N LYS A 21 2.26 -6.91 -11.98
CA LYS A 21 3.33 -7.62 -12.69
C LYS A 21 4.75 -7.08 -12.48
N TYR A 22 4.90 -5.88 -11.91
CA TYR A 22 6.20 -5.26 -11.66
C TYR A 22 6.60 -5.30 -10.19
N ALA A 23 5.73 -5.79 -9.29
CA ALA A 23 5.95 -5.75 -7.86
C ALA A 23 6.00 -7.17 -7.28
N ASP A 24 7.12 -7.55 -6.67
CA ASP A 24 7.23 -8.84 -5.93
C ASP A 24 6.48 -8.83 -4.59
N GLN A 25 6.27 -7.64 -4.01
CA GLN A 25 5.58 -7.42 -2.75
C GLN A 25 4.94 -6.03 -2.74
N ILE A 26 3.65 -5.98 -2.40
CA ILE A 26 2.85 -4.74 -2.37
C ILE A 26 2.49 -4.39 -0.92
N LEU A 27 2.90 -3.20 -0.49
CA LEU A 27 2.51 -2.61 0.78
C LEU A 27 1.44 -1.54 0.53
N THR A 28 0.23 -1.77 1.02
CA THR A 28 -0.84 -0.76 0.90
C THR A 28 -0.82 0.16 2.11
N VAL A 29 -0.94 1.47 1.88
CA VAL A 29 -0.91 2.49 2.94
C VAL A 29 -2.12 3.39 2.85
N THR A 30 -2.60 3.88 4.00
CA THR A 30 -3.70 4.85 4.05
C THR A 30 -3.09 6.26 4.06
N PRO A 31 -3.31 7.09 3.01
CA PRO A 31 -2.90 8.48 3.05
C PRO A 31 -3.51 9.19 4.27
N PRO A 32 -2.71 9.81 5.15
CA PRO A 32 -3.24 10.49 6.31
C PRO A 32 -3.96 11.77 5.95
N ASN A 33 -4.90 12.15 6.83
CA ASN A 33 -5.55 13.46 6.80
C ASN A 33 -6.40 13.74 5.55
N ASN A 34 -6.89 12.68 4.87
CA ASN A 34 -7.77 12.84 3.72
C ASN A 34 -9.01 11.93 3.83
N PRO A 35 -10.23 12.48 3.98
CA PRO A 35 -11.46 11.70 4.08
C PRO A 35 -11.80 10.93 2.78
N ARG A 36 -11.15 11.26 1.66
CA ARG A 36 -11.26 10.53 0.39
C ARG A 36 -10.23 9.40 0.23
N ALA A 37 -9.31 9.25 1.20
CA ALA A 37 -8.33 8.17 1.17
C ALA A 37 -9.04 6.81 1.23
N MET A 38 -8.59 5.87 0.42
CA MET A 38 -8.99 4.47 0.58
C MET A 38 -8.21 3.90 1.77
N HIS A 39 -8.89 3.12 2.62
CA HIS A 39 -8.20 2.42 3.71
C HIS A 39 -7.22 1.40 3.12
N ALA A 40 -6.04 1.30 3.73
CA ALA A 40 -5.01 0.33 3.34
C ALA A 40 -5.55 -1.10 3.28
N TYR A 41 -6.46 -1.45 4.19
CA TYR A 41 -7.07 -2.77 4.25
C TYR A 41 -8.00 -3.06 3.07
N ASP A 42 -8.85 -2.09 2.69
CA ASP A 42 -9.73 -2.20 1.52
C ASP A 42 -8.89 -2.36 0.26
N LEU A 43 -7.85 -1.52 0.11
CA LEU A 43 -6.93 -1.59 -1.01
C LEU A 43 -6.16 -2.92 -1.05
N ALA A 44 -5.70 -3.41 0.11
CA ALA A 44 -5.03 -4.71 0.20
C ALA A 44 -5.95 -5.85 -0.22
N THR A 45 -7.23 -5.80 0.16
CA THR A 45 -8.20 -6.82 -0.22
C THR A 45 -8.39 -6.87 -1.73
N GLU A 46 -8.46 -5.71 -2.39
CA GLU A 46 -8.55 -5.64 -3.85
C GLU A 46 -7.27 -6.15 -4.54
N VAL A 47 -6.10 -5.75 -4.05
CA VAL A 47 -4.81 -6.21 -4.59
C VAL A 47 -4.63 -7.72 -4.35
N ALA A 48 -5.07 -8.25 -3.21
CA ALA A 48 -4.95 -9.66 -2.87
C ALA A 48 -5.73 -10.59 -3.82
N LYS A 49 -6.74 -10.07 -4.54
CA LYS A 49 -7.46 -10.83 -5.58
C LYS A 49 -6.59 -11.14 -6.79
N VAL A 50 -5.58 -10.32 -7.06
CA VAL A 50 -4.71 -10.44 -8.24
C VAL A 50 -3.26 -10.75 -7.89
N HIS A 51 -2.81 -10.42 -6.68
CA HIS A 51 -1.43 -10.63 -6.22
C HIS A 51 -1.38 -11.28 -4.84
N PRO A 52 -0.68 -12.41 -4.66
CA PRO A 52 -0.64 -13.13 -3.38
C PRO A 52 0.16 -12.41 -2.29
N ASN A 53 1.15 -11.58 -2.65
CA ASN A 53 2.06 -10.95 -1.69
C ASN A 53 1.68 -9.50 -1.36
N VAL A 54 0.65 -9.35 -0.54
CA VAL A 54 0.11 -8.06 -0.09
C VAL A 54 0.21 -7.89 1.41
N THR A 55 0.52 -6.67 1.87
CA THR A 55 0.48 -6.32 3.29
C THR A 55 -0.12 -4.94 3.50
N ALA A 56 -1.19 -4.86 4.30
CA ALA A 56 -1.80 -3.61 4.69
C ALA A 56 -1.04 -2.93 5.84
N VAL A 57 -0.76 -1.64 5.69
CA VAL A 57 -0.14 -0.79 6.71
C VAL A 57 -1.14 0.31 7.04
N ASP A 58 -1.89 0.11 8.14
CA ASP A 58 -3.03 0.95 8.53
C ASP A 58 -2.66 2.14 9.43
N SER A 59 -1.52 2.07 10.11
CA SER A 59 -1.11 3.05 11.11
C SER A 59 0.05 3.90 10.60
N LEU A 60 -0.16 5.22 10.57
CA LEU A 60 0.87 6.23 10.29
C LEU A 60 2.13 6.04 11.15
N LYS A 61 1.96 5.55 12.38
CA LYS A 61 3.05 5.23 13.31
C LYS A 61 3.84 3.99 12.87
N ARG A 62 3.17 2.96 12.36
CA ARG A 62 3.84 1.80 11.73
C ARG A 62 4.50 2.20 10.41
N GLN A 63 3.88 3.08 9.64
CA GLN A 63 4.43 3.54 8.36
C GLN A 63 5.71 4.36 8.55
N TRP A 64 5.69 5.31 9.49
CA TRP A 64 6.89 6.05 9.87
C TRP A 64 7.95 5.13 10.45
N SER A 65 7.57 4.22 11.36
CA SER A 65 8.50 3.25 11.95
C SER A 65 9.14 2.33 10.92
N LEU A 66 8.41 1.90 9.88
CA LEU A 66 8.97 1.10 8.80
C LEU A 66 9.94 1.97 7.99
N VAL A 67 9.52 3.14 7.52
CA VAL A 67 10.37 4.04 6.71
C VAL A 67 11.65 4.43 7.46
N THR A 68 11.58 4.74 8.76
CA THR A 68 12.76 5.00 9.58
C THR A 68 13.60 3.74 9.78
N CYS A 69 12.98 2.57 10.00
CA CYS A 69 13.72 1.30 10.10
C CYS A 69 14.45 0.92 8.79
N TRP A 70 13.98 1.41 7.64
CA TRP A 70 14.66 1.29 6.35
C TRP A 70 15.71 2.40 6.12
N GLN A 71 15.54 3.61 6.67
CA GLN A 71 16.52 4.71 6.57
C GLN A 71 17.68 4.60 7.57
N ASP A 72 17.44 4.01 8.74
CA ASP A 72 18.40 3.92 9.84
C ASP A 72 19.28 2.65 9.81
N GLY A 73 19.26 1.93 8.68
CA GLY A 73 20.21 0.85 8.42
C GLY A 73 19.97 -0.40 9.27
N MET A 74 19.18 -1.33 8.73
CA MET A 74 19.46 -2.74 8.96
C MET A 74 20.60 -3.17 8.03
N MET A 75 21.82 -2.93 8.50
CA MET A 75 23.05 -3.62 8.11
C MET A 75 23.69 -4.17 9.38
#